data_AF-A0A428WCQ7-F1
#
_entry.id   AF-A0A428WCQ7-F1
#
_cell.length_a   1.000
_cell.length_b   1.000
_cell.length_c   1.000
_cell.angle_alpha   90.00
_cell.angle_beta   90.00
_cell.angle_gamma   90.00
#
_symmetry.space_group_name_H-M   'P 1'
#
loop_
_entity.id
_entity.type
_entity.pdbx_description
1 polymer ?
#
loop_
_entity_poly.entity_id
_entity_poly.type
_entity_poly.pdbx_seq_one_letter_code
_entity_poly.pdbx_strand_id
1 'polypeptide(L)'
;MITVEADAAAVERRLTAGGLSCPDCASAVVGWGHGRERSVRGPAGLMRLRPRRCRCAGCGVTHVLLPVVALLRRADLAAVIGAALAAKAAGAGHRRIAQALERPAETVRGWLRRFAGRLEAVRGVFTVWLRALDPDPVMPDPGGGAWADAMIAISLATTAAARRFVLMVSPWEVAVAVSGGRLLAPGWPGEWINTSSP
;
A
#
# COMPACT_ATOMS: atom_id res chain seq x y z
N MET A 1 -2.83 12.63 -0.36
CA MET A 1 -2.55 11.59 -1.39
C MET A 1 -3.67 10.58 -1.27
N ILE A 2 -4.17 10.08 -2.39
CA ILE A 2 -5.26 9.11 -2.44
C ILE A 2 -4.75 7.89 -3.20
N THR A 3 -4.89 6.70 -2.62
CA THR A 3 -4.61 5.45 -3.34
C THR A 3 -5.81 5.14 -4.24
N VAL A 4 -5.54 4.81 -5.50
CA VAL A 4 -6.56 4.52 -6.52
C VAL A 4 -6.24 3.23 -7.27
N GLU A 5 -7.17 2.71 -8.06
CA GLU A 5 -6.93 1.56 -8.93
C GLU A 5 -5.78 1.78 -9.94
N ALA A 6 -5.27 0.69 -10.51
CA ALA A 6 -4.13 0.73 -11.43
C ALA A 6 -4.48 1.24 -12.84
N ASP A 7 -5.72 1.01 -13.30
CA ASP A 7 -6.19 1.47 -14.60
C ASP A 7 -6.43 2.99 -14.59
N ALA A 8 -5.57 3.74 -15.28
CA ALA A 8 -5.68 5.18 -15.39
C ALA A 8 -7.02 5.65 -16.01
N ALA A 9 -7.60 4.87 -16.93
CA ALA A 9 -8.88 5.23 -17.54
C ALA A 9 -10.03 5.09 -16.53
N ALA A 10 -10.01 4.04 -15.70
CA ALA A 10 -10.94 3.89 -14.58
C ALA A 10 -10.82 5.06 -13.58
N VAL A 11 -9.60 5.47 -13.26
CA VAL A 11 -9.34 6.60 -12.37
C VAL A 11 -9.93 7.89 -12.93
N GLU A 12 -9.72 8.19 -14.21
CA GLU A 12 -10.30 9.39 -14.84
C GLU A 12 -11.84 9.34 -14.87
N ARG A 13 -12.43 8.17 -15.13
CA ARG A 13 -13.90 7.99 -15.08
C ARG A 13 -14.44 8.28 -13.69
N ARG A 14 -13.85 7.69 -12.64
CA ARG A 14 -14.27 7.91 -11.25
C ARG A 14 -14.07 9.35 -10.81
N LEU A 15 -12.94 9.97 -11.19
CA LEU A 15 -12.65 11.35 -10.86
C LEU A 15 -13.66 12.31 -11.50
N THR A 16 -13.97 12.11 -12.78
CA THR A 16 -14.96 12.92 -13.51
C THR A 16 -16.36 12.75 -12.95
N ALA A 17 -16.70 11.53 -12.52
CA ALA A 17 -17.97 11.23 -11.88
C ALA A 17 -18.08 11.70 -10.41
N GLY A 18 -17.04 12.33 -9.85
CA GLY A 18 -17.04 12.75 -8.44
C GLY A 18 -16.95 11.59 -7.44
N GLY A 19 -16.58 10.39 -7.88
CA GLY A 19 -16.51 9.17 -7.06
C GLY A 19 -15.25 9.02 -6.20
N LEU A 20 -14.52 10.12 -5.99
CA LEU A 20 -13.33 10.20 -5.13
C LEU A 20 -13.52 11.34 -4.11
N SER A 21 -13.14 11.07 -2.86
CA SER A 21 -13.27 11.99 -1.74
C SER A 21 -11.91 12.40 -1.18
N CYS A 22 -11.83 13.62 -0.67
CA CYS A 22 -10.67 14.14 0.02
C CYS A 22 -10.48 13.40 1.36
N PRO A 23 -9.29 12.86 1.65
CA PRO A 23 -9.02 12.20 2.93
C PRO A 23 -9.02 13.16 4.12
N ASP A 24 -8.87 14.47 3.89
CA ASP A 24 -8.75 15.46 4.97
C ASP A 24 -10.09 16.09 5.37
N CYS A 25 -11.04 16.24 4.44
CA CYS A 25 -12.34 16.87 4.72
C CYS A 25 -13.56 16.17 4.07
N ALA A 26 -13.38 14.96 3.55
CA ALA A 26 -14.40 14.13 2.88
C ALA A 26 -15.09 14.72 1.63
N SER A 27 -14.86 16.00 1.31
CA SER A 27 -15.44 16.67 0.13
C SER A 27 -14.96 16.03 -1.18
N ALA A 28 -15.75 16.18 -2.24
CA ALA A 28 -15.39 15.70 -3.58
C ALA A 28 -14.07 16.33 -4.06
N VAL A 29 -13.31 15.56 -4.84
CA VAL A 29 -12.10 16.05 -5.51
C VAL A 29 -12.32 16.15 -7.01
N VAL A 30 -11.76 17.21 -7.61
CA VAL A 30 -11.85 17.46 -9.06
C VAL A 30 -10.48 17.32 -9.72
N GLY A 31 -10.46 17.08 -11.03
CA GLY A 31 -9.23 17.02 -11.81
C GLY A 31 -8.43 18.33 -11.74
N TRP A 32 -7.13 18.24 -11.48
CA TRP A 32 -6.26 19.42 -11.37
C TRP A 32 -5.12 19.41 -12.38
N GLY A 33 -4.33 18.33 -12.40
CA GLY A 33 -3.24 18.17 -13.36
C GLY A 33 -2.58 16.82 -13.23
N HIS A 34 -1.31 16.73 -13.61
CA HIS A 34 -0.53 15.51 -13.51
C HIS A 34 0.76 15.73 -12.73
N GLY A 35 1.25 14.68 -12.10
CA GLY A 35 2.61 14.62 -11.61
C GLY A 35 3.62 14.49 -12.75
N ARG A 36 4.90 14.59 -12.39
CA ARG A 36 5.99 14.27 -13.30
C ARG A 36 5.91 12.79 -13.67
N GLU A 37 6.07 12.50 -14.96
CA GLU A 37 6.22 11.12 -15.42
C GLU A 37 7.51 10.51 -14.86
N ARG A 38 7.43 9.23 -14.46
CA ARG A 38 8.57 8.47 -13.95
C ARG A 38 8.46 7.01 -14.36
N SER A 39 9.60 6.36 -14.55
CA SER A 39 9.66 4.90 -14.71
C SER A 39 9.76 4.22 -13.35
N VAL A 40 8.97 3.16 -13.15
CA VAL A 40 8.95 2.34 -11.95
C VAL A 40 9.22 0.90 -12.35
N ARG A 41 10.13 0.21 -11.65
CA ARG A 41 10.50 -1.17 -11.92
C ARG A 41 9.45 -2.13 -11.37
N GLY A 42 8.85 -2.93 -12.23
CA GLY A 42 7.90 -3.99 -11.90
C GLY A 42 8.44 -5.38 -12.19
N PRO A 43 7.67 -6.43 -11.88
CA PRO A 43 8.01 -7.81 -12.22
C PRO A 43 8.12 -8.03 -13.74
N ALA A 44 7.26 -7.37 -14.52
CA ALA A 44 7.22 -7.44 -15.99
C ALA A 44 8.11 -6.38 -16.69
N GLY A 45 9.04 -5.76 -15.97
CA GLY A 45 9.91 -4.71 -16.50
C GLY A 45 9.50 -3.29 -16.08
N LEU A 46 9.86 -2.29 -16.88
CA LEU A 46 9.62 -0.87 -16.56
C LEU A 46 8.17 -0.47 -16.86
N MET A 47 7.50 0.10 -15.85
CA MET A 47 6.19 0.72 -15.98
C MET A 47 6.35 2.25 -15.98
N ARG A 48 5.86 2.92 -17.03
CA ARG A 48 5.73 4.39 -17.02
C ARG A 48 4.54 4.78 -16.15
N LEU A 49 4.81 5.66 -15.19
CA LEU A 49 3.82 6.17 -14.26
C LEU A 49 3.80 7.69 -14.32
N ARG A 50 2.66 8.26 -14.73
CA ARG A 50 2.38 9.68 -14.65
C ARG A 50 1.14 9.89 -13.76
N PRO A 51 1.32 10.03 -12.43
CA PRO A 51 0.19 10.06 -11.51
C PRO A 51 -0.75 11.23 -11.79
N ARG A 52 -2.04 10.98 -11.82
CA ARG A 52 -3.05 12.05 -11.85
C ARG A 52 -3.01 12.84 -10.55
N ARG A 53 -3.34 14.13 -10.60
CA ARG A 53 -3.56 14.99 -9.44
C ARG A 53 -4.99 15.51 -9.43
N CYS A 54 -5.55 15.56 -8.24
CA CYS A 54 -6.85 16.17 -7.99
C CYS A 54 -6.70 17.30 -6.98
N ARG A 55 -7.69 18.20 -6.95
CA ARG A 55 -7.81 19.26 -5.96
C ARG A 55 -9.15 19.10 -5.23
N CYS A 56 -9.14 19.21 -3.91
CA CYS A 56 -10.35 19.15 -3.12
C CYS A 56 -11.20 20.41 -3.35
N ALA A 57 -12.50 20.22 -3.58
CA ALA A 57 -13.45 21.32 -3.74
C ALA A 57 -13.76 22.04 -2.40
N GLY A 58 -13.61 21.35 -1.27
CA GLY A 58 -13.84 21.91 0.07
C GLY A 58 -12.62 22.64 0.63
N CYS A 59 -11.53 21.92 0.90
CA CYS A 59 -10.34 22.49 1.55
C CYS A 59 -9.26 23.02 0.58
N GLY A 60 -9.44 22.87 -0.72
CA GLY A 60 -8.49 23.35 -1.73
C GLY A 60 -7.15 22.59 -1.82
N VAL A 61 -6.91 21.61 -0.94
CA VAL A 61 -5.68 20.80 -0.91
C VAL A 61 -5.56 19.97 -2.19
N THR A 62 -4.34 19.88 -2.72
CA THR A 62 -4.02 19.03 -3.87
C THR A 62 -3.56 17.64 -3.41
N HIS A 63 -4.07 16.60 -4.05
CA HIS A 63 -3.62 15.22 -3.83
C HIS A 63 -3.10 14.60 -5.12
N VAL A 64 -2.09 13.75 -4.96
CA VAL A 64 -1.67 12.80 -5.99
C VAL A 64 -2.56 11.55 -5.87
N LEU A 65 -3.11 11.10 -6.98
CA LEU A 65 -3.76 9.80 -7.13
C LEU A 65 -2.68 8.77 -7.45
N LEU A 66 -2.31 7.97 -6.43
CA LEU A 66 -1.27 6.97 -6.53
C LEU A 66 -1.90 5.61 -6.84
N PRO A 67 -1.51 4.93 -7.93
CA PRO A 67 -1.99 3.58 -8.21
C PRO A 67 -1.65 2.60 -7.08
N VAL A 68 -2.58 1.70 -6.78
CA VAL A 68 -2.48 0.69 -5.72
C VAL A 68 -1.32 -0.30 -5.91
N VAL A 69 -0.70 -0.31 -7.09
CA VAL A 69 0.51 -1.10 -7.38
C VAL A 69 1.81 -0.40 -6.97
N ALA A 70 1.76 0.85 -6.48
CA ALA A 70 2.92 1.68 -6.20
C ALA A 70 2.98 2.17 -4.76
N LEU A 71 4.19 2.24 -4.20
CA LEU A 71 4.46 2.89 -2.91
C LEU A 71 4.98 4.33 -3.11
N LEU A 72 4.64 5.22 -2.19
CA LEU A 72 5.06 6.61 -2.16
C LEU A 72 6.59 6.70 -2.16
N ARG A 73 7.14 7.49 -3.10
CA ARG A 73 8.58 7.75 -3.26
C ARG A 73 9.43 6.48 -3.42
N ARG A 74 8.87 5.42 -4.00
CA ARG A 74 9.61 4.24 -4.44
C ARG A 74 9.73 4.20 -5.96
N ALA A 75 10.84 3.63 -6.42
CA ALA A 75 11.17 3.41 -7.82
C ALA A 75 10.89 1.96 -8.26
N ASP A 76 10.33 1.15 -7.36
CA ASP A 76 9.96 -0.24 -7.58
C ASP A 76 8.50 -0.42 -7.17
N LEU A 77 7.76 -1.22 -7.93
CA LEU A 77 6.36 -1.52 -7.64
C LEU A 77 6.23 -2.31 -6.33
N ALA A 78 5.04 -2.22 -5.73
CA ALA A 78 4.73 -2.88 -4.48
C ALA A 78 4.96 -4.39 -4.57
N ALA A 79 4.68 -5.02 -5.72
CA ALA A 79 4.94 -6.44 -5.94
C ALA A 79 6.44 -6.81 -5.83
N VAL A 80 7.36 -6.00 -6.36
CA VAL A 80 8.81 -6.24 -6.30
C VAL A 80 9.33 -6.07 -4.87
N ILE A 81 8.91 -4.99 -4.22
CA ILE A 81 9.26 -4.74 -2.82
C ILE A 81 8.69 -5.85 -1.93
N GLY A 82 7.46 -6.25 -2.19
CA GLY A 82 6.76 -7.31 -1.52
C GLY A 82 7.48 -8.66 -1.61
N ALA A 83 7.94 -9.04 -2.81
CA ALA A 83 8.77 -10.23 -2.99
C ALA A 83 10.02 -10.21 -2.09
N ALA A 84 10.66 -9.05 -1.92
CA ALA A 84 11.78 -8.90 -0.99
C ALA A 84 11.36 -9.13 0.47
N LEU A 85 10.19 -8.62 0.88
CA LEU A 85 9.66 -8.77 2.23
C LEU A 85 9.30 -10.23 2.54
N ALA A 86 8.66 -10.92 1.59
CA ALA A 86 8.34 -12.34 1.69
C ALA A 86 9.60 -13.21 1.74
N ALA A 87 10.59 -12.95 0.88
CA ALA A 87 11.86 -13.68 0.90
C ALA A 87 12.61 -13.48 2.23
N LYS A 88 12.56 -12.28 2.81
CA LYS A 88 13.13 -12.02 4.13
C LYS A 88 12.38 -12.77 5.24
N ALA A 89 11.06 -12.89 5.15
CA ALA A 89 10.25 -13.70 6.07
C ALA A 89 10.64 -15.18 6.02
N ALA A 90 10.93 -15.68 4.82
CA ALA A 90 11.44 -17.04 4.59
C ALA A 90 12.93 -17.23 4.97
N GLY A 91 13.55 -16.26 5.65
CA GLY A 91 14.92 -16.38 6.17
C GLY A 91 16.02 -15.90 5.22
N ALA A 92 15.72 -15.41 4.02
CA ALA A 92 16.76 -14.98 3.09
C ALA A 92 17.48 -13.69 3.53
N GLY A 93 18.79 -13.64 3.32
CA GLY A 93 19.61 -12.45 3.52
C GLY A 93 19.44 -11.40 2.41
N HIS A 94 19.57 -10.11 2.75
CA HIS A 94 19.31 -9.00 1.82
C HIS A 94 20.14 -9.04 0.53
N ARG A 95 21.38 -9.55 0.55
CA ARG A 95 22.24 -9.68 -0.64
C ARG A 95 21.70 -10.73 -1.62
N ARG A 96 21.26 -11.88 -1.11
CA ARG A 96 20.65 -12.95 -1.92
C ARG A 96 19.33 -12.49 -2.53
N ILE A 97 18.52 -11.78 -1.74
CA ILE A 97 17.27 -11.18 -2.22
C ILE A 97 17.56 -10.16 -3.33
N ALA A 98 18.55 -9.30 -3.13
CA ALA A 98 18.94 -8.29 -4.11
C ALA A 98 19.40 -8.89 -5.44
N GLN A 99 20.20 -9.95 -5.39
CA GLN A 99 20.59 -10.70 -6.58
C GLN A 99 19.38 -11.29 -7.29
N ALA A 100 18.49 -11.98 -6.57
CA ALA A 100 17.30 -12.61 -7.15
C ALA A 100 16.32 -11.61 -7.80
N LEU A 101 16.25 -10.38 -7.28
CA LEU A 101 15.39 -9.32 -7.82
C LEU A 101 16.10 -8.40 -8.82
N GLU A 102 17.40 -8.61 -9.06
CA GLU A 102 18.26 -7.73 -9.86
C GLU A 102 18.21 -6.26 -9.40
N ARG A 103 18.31 -6.04 -8.07
CA ARG A 103 18.30 -4.71 -7.47
C ARG A 103 19.57 -4.44 -6.67
N PRO A 104 19.95 -3.16 -6.50
CA PRO A 104 21.08 -2.83 -5.64
C PRO A 104 20.87 -3.32 -4.20
N ALA A 105 21.90 -3.92 -3.60
CA ALA A 105 21.80 -4.51 -2.27
C ALA A 105 21.38 -3.47 -1.19
N GLU A 106 21.91 -2.25 -1.28
CA GLU A 106 21.55 -1.15 -0.37
C GLU A 106 20.09 -0.70 -0.51
N THR A 107 19.52 -0.81 -1.71
CA THR A 107 18.11 -0.52 -1.95
C THR A 107 17.22 -1.53 -1.22
N VAL A 108 17.50 -2.83 -1.40
CA VAL A 108 16.78 -3.91 -0.71
C VAL A 108 16.96 -3.79 0.80
N ARG A 109 18.19 -3.62 1.28
CA ARG A 109 18.49 -3.38 2.70
C ARG A 109 17.68 -2.21 3.25
N GLY A 110 17.58 -1.11 2.49
CA GLY A 110 16.81 0.07 2.83
C GLY A 110 15.29 -0.16 2.89
N TRP A 111 14.75 -1.10 2.13
CA TRP A 111 13.34 -1.53 2.26
C TRP A 111 13.14 -2.38 3.49
N LEU A 112 13.96 -3.42 3.66
CA LEU A 112 13.86 -4.36 4.77
C LEU A 112 14.00 -3.64 6.12
N ARG A 113 14.97 -2.74 6.24
CA ARG A 113 15.16 -1.94 7.47
C ARG A 113 13.95 -1.08 7.81
N ARG A 114 13.32 -0.46 6.80
CA ARG A 114 12.14 0.40 7.02
C ARG A 114 10.91 -0.42 7.42
N PHE A 115 10.75 -1.61 6.86
CA PHE A 115 9.70 -2.53 7.26
C PHE A 115 9.94 -3.11 8.66
N ALA A 116 11.18 -3.49 8.97
CA ALA A 116 11.59 -4.00 10.29
C ALA A 116 11.22 -3.04 11.43
N GLY A 117 11.38 -1.74 11.22
CA GLY A 117 11.00 -0.72 12.22
C GLY A 117 9.49 -0.53 12.39
N ARG A 118 8.64 -1.34 11.76
CA ARG A 118 7.18 -1.18 11.71
C ARG A 118 6.41 -2.48 11.87
N LEU A 119 7.08 -3.58 12.19
CA LEU A 119 6.45 -4.91 12.20
C LEU A 119 5.20 -4.97 13.08
N GLU A 120 5.28 -4.41 14.29
CA GLU A 120 4.15 -4.38 15.20
C GLU A 120 3.00 -3.50 14.69
N ALA A 121 3.33 -2.34 14.12
CA ALA A 121 2.33 -1.48 13.51
C ALA A 121 1.64 -2.14 12.29
N VAL A 122 2.41 -2.87 11.47
CA VAL A 122 1.85 -3.67 10.37
C VAL A 122 0.93 -4.75 10.92
N ARG A 123 1.39 -5.53 11.90
CA ARG A 123 0.58 -6.56 12.55
C ARG A 123 -0.74 -5.96 13.06
N GLY A 124 -0.68 -4.92 13.88
CA GLY A 124 -1.86 -4.28 14.46
C GLY A 124 -2.83 -3.70 13.43
N VAL A 125 -2.35 -2.89 12.48
CA VAL A 125 -3.20 -2.27 11.44
C VAL A 125 -3.92 -3.33 10.61
N PHE A 126 -3.21 -4.36 10.16
CA PHE A 126 -3.81 -5.38 9.30
C PHE A 126 -4.73 -6.32 10.07
N THR A 127 -4.48 -6.57 11.37
CA THR A 127 -5.45 -7.28 12.22
C THR A 127 -6.74 -6.49 12.41
N VAL A 128 -6.67 -5.17 12.56
CA VAL A 128 -7.88 -4.33 12.61
C VAL A 128 -8.65 -4.40 11.28
N TRP A 129 -7.95 -4.33 10.15
CA TRP A 129 -8.58 -4.50 8.83
C TRP A 129 -9.16 -5.89 8.62
N LEU A 130 -8.48 -6.96 9.06
CA LEU A 130 -9.02 -8.31 9.05
C LEU A 130 -10.37 -8.36 9.77
N ARG A 131 -10.45 -7.80 10.98
CA ARG A 131 -11.70 -7.72 11.75
C ARG A 131 -12.79 -6.89 11.08
N ALA A 132 -12.42 -5.82 10.39
CA ALA A 132 -13.39 -4.97 9.69
C ALA A 132 -13.94 -5.63 8.41
N LEU A 133 -13.17 -6.53 7.80
CA LEU A 133 -13.49 -7.16 6.51
C LEU A 133 -14.17 -8.52 6.66
N ASP A 134 -13.87 -9.24 7.74
CA ASP A 134 -14.42 -10.57 8.04
C ASP A 134 -15.38 -10.48 9.23
N PRO A 135 -16.68 -10.82 9.08
CA PRO A 135 -17.63 -10.87 10.19
C PRO A 135 -17.26 -11.85 11.31
N ASP A 136 -16.50 -12.91 11.01
CA ASP A 136 -16.04 -13.91 11.97
C ASP A 136 -14.56 -14.27 11.73
N PRO A 137 -13.62 -13.36 12.09
CA PRO A 137 -12.21 -13.52 11.78
C PRO A 137 -11.56 -14.56 12.70
N VAL A 138 -10.89 -15.54 12.10
CA VAL A 138 -9.88 -16.33 12.82
C VAL A 138 -8.65 -15.47 13.03
N MET A 139 -8.38 -15.10 14.28
CA MET A 139 -7.22 -14.28 14.62
C MET A 139 -5.93 -15.09 14.50
N PRO A 140 -4.84 -14.51 13.96
CA PRO A 140 -3.58 -15.21 13.87
C PRO A 140 -3.00 -15.46 15.26
N ASP A 141 -2.57 -16.69 15.51
CA ASP A 141 -1.83 -17.03 16.71
C ASP A 141 -0.47 -16.29 16.71
N PRO A 142 -0.08 -15.65 17.83
CA PRO A 142 1.26 -15.09 17.96
C PRO A 142 2.27 -16.23 18.09
N GLY A 143 3.35 -16.22 17.30
CA GLY A 143 4.40 -17.22 17.49
C GLY A 143 5.46 -17.37 16.40
N GLY A 144 5.28 -16.78 15.22
CA GLY A 144 6.26 -16.89 14.12
C GLY A 144 7.43 -15.91 14.22
N GLY A 145 7.39 -15.01 15.20
CA GLY A 145 8.27 -13.84 15.31
C GLY A 145 7.72 -12.64 14.54
N ALA A 146 8.05 -11.43 14.99
CA ALA A 146 7.38 -10.19 14.54
C ALA A 146 7.34 -10.00 13.01
N TRP A 147 8.33 -10.50 12.28
CA TRP A 147 8.31 -10.44 10.81
C TRP A 147 7.29 -11.39 10.20
N ALA A 148 7.23 -12.64 10.66
CA ALA A 148 6.26 -13.62 10.19
C ALA A 148 4.85 -13.19 10.57
N ASP A 149 4.65 -12.72 11.81
CA ASP A 149 3.34 -12.27 12.31
C ASP A 149 2.80 -11.10 11.46
N ALA A 150 3.66 -10.14 11.08
CA ALA A 150 3.28 -9.04 10.18
C ALA A 150 2.88 -9.54 8.78
N MET A 151 3.60 -10.54 8.24
CA MET A 151 3.29 -11.14 6.93
C MET A 151 1.99 -11.97 6.95
N ILE A 152 1.73 -12.68 8.05
CA ILE A 152 0.48 -13.42 8.28
C ILE A 152 -0.68 -12.43 8.35
N ALA A 153 -0.57 -11.35 9.12
CA ALA A 153 -1.62 -10.33 9.23
C ALA A 153 -1.98 -9.72 7.86
N ILE A 154 -0.98 -9.38 7.02
CA ILE A 154 -1.22 -8.92 5.65
C ILE A 154 -1.97 -9.99 4.83
N SER A 155 -1.54 -11.25 4.91
CA SER A 155 -2.12 -12.35 4.13
C SER A 155 -3.58 -12.64 4.52
N LEU A 156 -3.89 -12.64 5.82
CA LEU A 156 -5.25 -12.84 6.33
C LEU A 156 -6.17 -11.67 5.92
N ALA A 157 -5.73 -10.43 6.13
CA ALA A 157 -6.50 -9.26 5.69
C ALA A 157 -6.74 -9.25 4.17
N THR A 158 -5.76 -9.71 3.39
CA THR A 158 -5.90 -9.87 1.93
C THR A 158 -6.95 -10.91 1.58
N THR A 159 -6.93 -12.06 2.24
CA THR A 159 -7.90 -13.13 2.04
C THR A 159 -9.32 -12.68 2.42
N ALA A 160 -9.46 -11.96 3.54
CA ALA A 160 -10.71 -11.34 3.94
C ALA A 160 -11.22 -10.33 2.90
N ALA A 161 -10.37 -9.42 2.43
CA ALA A 161 -10.72 -8.45 1.39
C ALA A 161 -11.16 -9.13 0.08
N ALA A 162 -10.38 -10.10 -0.39
CA ALA A 162 -10.66 -10.85 -1.61
C ALA A 162 -12.02 -11.55 -1.55
N ARG A 163 -12.34 -12.21 -0.43
CA ARG A 163 -13.64 -12.86 -0.20
C ARG A 163 -14.78 -11.85 -0.11
N ARG A 164 -14.60 -10.79 0.70
CA ARG A 164 -15.66 -9.79 0.99
C ARG A 164 -16.12 -9.03 -0.24
N PHE A 165 -15.20 -8.74 -1.16
CA PHE A 165 -15.47 -7.95 -2.36
C PHE A 165 -15.45 -8.77 -3.65
N VAL A 166 -15.19 -10.08 -3.57
CA VAL A 166 -15.08 -10.99 -4.74
C VAL A 166 -14.06 -10.46 -5.76
N LEU A 167 -12.86 -10.17 -5.28
CA LEU A 167 -11.78 -9.57 -6.08
C LEU A 167 -10.55 -10.48 -6.14
N MET A 168 -9.87 -10.46 -7.28
CA MET A 168 -8.50 -10.97 -7.39
C MET A 168 -7.53 -9.85 -7.05
N VAL A 169 -6.95 -9.89 -5.85
CA VAL A 169 -5.99 -8.89 -5.37
C VAL A 169 -4.78 -9.57 -4.78
N SER A 170 -3.60 -8.99 -5.03
CA SER A 170 -2.37 -9.42 -4.38
C SER A 170 -2.27 -8.86 -2.96
N PRO A 171 -1.51 -9.53 -2.06
CA PRO A 171 -1.25 -8.99 -0.72
C PRO A 171 -0.62 -7.60 -0.72
N TRP A 172 0.12 -7.28 -1.79
CA TRP A 172 0.83 -6.01 -1.92
C TRP A 172 -0.07 -4.87 -2.37
N GLU A 173 -1.10 -5.15 -3.16
CA GLU A 173 -2.14 -4.16 -3.48
C GLU A 173 -2.97 -3.83 -2.24
N VAL A 174 -3.38 -4.86 -1.48
CA VAL A 174 -4.06 -4.64 -0.19
C VAL A 174 -3.17 -3.86 0.76
N ALA A 175 -1.88 -4.17 0.82
CA ALA A 175 -0.97 -3.44 1.69
C ALA A 175 -0.77 -1.97 1.28
N VAL A 176 -0.78 -1.67 -0.02
CA VAL A 176 -0.74 -0.29 -0.53
C VAL A 176 -2.07 0.43 -0.23
N ALA A 177 -3.21 -0.23 -0.42
CA ALA A 177 -4.52 0.34 -0.12
C ALA A 177 -4.65 0.70 1.37
N VAL A 178 -4.41 -0.27 2.25
CA VAL A 178 -4.46 -0.11 3.72
C VAL A 178 -3.48 0.95 4.21
N SER A 179 -2.29 1.02 3.63
CA SER A 179 -1.28 1.99 4.05
C SER A 179 -1.38 3.37 3.39
N GLY A 180 -2.33 3.59 2.47
CA GLY A 180 -2.37 4.81 1.67
C GLY A 180 -1.10 5.00 0.82
N GLY A 181 -0.44 3.90 0.43
CA GLY A 181 0.85 3.87 -0.26
C GLY A 181 2.06 4.19 0.60
N ARG A 182 1.91 4.25 1.93
CA ARG A 182 2.95 4.71 2.87
C ARG A 182 3.62 3.62 3.69
N LEU A 183 3.38 2.34 3.37
CA LEU A 183 3.96 1.18 4.09
C LEU A 183 5.45 1.33 4.43
N LEU A 184 6.25 1.92 3.52
CA LEU A 184 7.68 2.20 3.72
C LEU A 184 8.05 3.70 3.76
N ALA A 185 7.08 4.61 3.81
CA ALA A 185 7.29 6.05 3.90
C ALA A 185 7.31 6.52 5.37
N PRO A 186 8.09 7.54 5.76
CA PRO A 186 8.06 8.10 7.11
C PRO A 186 6.65 8.50 7.56
N GLY A 187 6.37 8.38 8.86
CA GLY A 187 5.07 8.75 9.45
C GLY A 187 3.92 7.78 9.16
N TRP A 188 4.22 6.51 8.85
CA TRP A 188 3.22 5.45 8.78
C TRP A 188 3.47 4.37 9.85
N PRO A 189 2.43 3.88 10.55
CA PRO A 189 1.05 4.38 10.50
C PRO A 189 1.00 5.81 11.04
N GLY A 190 0.17 6.67 10.44
CA GLY A 190 -0.08 7.99 11.03
C GLY A 190 -0.73 7.82 12.41
N GLU A 191 -0.81 8.88 13.21
CA GLU A 191 -1.66 8.85 14.39
C GLU A 191 -3.08 8.49 13.95
N TRP A 192 -3.62 7.43 14.55
CA TRP A 192 -5.00 7.04 14.38
C TRP A 192 -5.84 8.13 15.01
N ILE A 193 -6.35 9.08 14.23
CA ILE A 193 -7.46 9.90 14.69
C ILE A 193 -8.68 8.97 14.68
N ASN A 194 -8.90 8.26 15.78
CA ASN A 194 -10.20 7.67 16.10
C ASN A 194 -11.22 8.81 16.03
N THR A 195 -11.96 8.87 14.92
CA THR A 195 -13.08 9.82 14.76
C THR A 195 -14.36 9.32 15.41
N SER A 196 -14.31 8.19 16.10
CA SER A 196 -15.31 7.80 17.08
C SER A 196 -14.98 8.41 18.44
N SER A 197 -15.41 9.65 18.63
CA SER A 197 -15.82 10.16 19.94
C SER A 197 -17.35 10.20 19.99
N PRO A 198 -17.96 9.98 21.17
CA PRO A 198 -19.38 9.67 21.37
C PRO A 198 -20.34 10.78 20.95
#